data_AF-A0A7G6Z0K1-F1
#
_entry.id   AF-A0A7G6Z0K1-F1
#
_cell.length_a   1.000
_cell.length_b   1.000
_cell.length_c   1.000
_cell.angle_alpha   90.00
_cell.angle_beta   90.00
_cell.angle_gamma   90.00
#
_symmetry.space_group_name_H-M   'P 1'
#
loop_
_entity.id
_entity.type
_entity.pdbx_description
1 polymer ?
#
loop_
_entity_poly.entity_id
_entity_poly.type
_entity_poly.pdbx_seq_one_letter_code
_entity_poly.pdbx_strand_id
1 'polypeptide(L)'
;MTTHDEHEHDEHAEHGADDLLMRSADPASSLAPLPARQLADLTETTMSTAPRTPARTAPGRSAAAPARRRSRRLLAGAAGGVLVAAAVVGVLVATGPGAGGRVTTLTAPPAGGPGAMCAVPTAEVLATSTTAFRGTVVAVDGGTATLRVDDVFAGDPGDAVEVPQGDPDDQVDGAAPVFTEGGAWLVAASAGVVSSCGLTGPDSPELAALYDQAF
;
A
#
# COMPACT_ATOMS: atom_id res chain seq x y z
N MET A 1 48.51 25.23 27.35
CA MET A 1 47.07 24.89 27.25
C MET A 1 46.59 25.65 26.03
N THR A 2 46.81 25.04 24.86
CA THR A 2 46.80 25.68 23.53
C THR A 2 46.20 24.70 22.54
N THR A 3 44.93 24.32 22.75
CA THR A 3 44.24 23.26 21.98
C THR A 3 42.73 23.53 21.93
N HIS A 4 42.32 24.74 21.60
CA HIS A 4 40.90 25.07 21.39
C HIS A 4 40.63 26.00 20.20
N ASP A 5 41.67 26.50 19.53
CA ASP A 5 41.54 27.47 18.44
C ASP A 5 41.71 26.82 17.05
N GLU A 6 42.17 25.56 16.98
CA GLU A 6 42.43 24.87 15.72
C GLU A 6 41.21 24.08 15.18
N HIS A 7 40.15 23.90 15.98
CA HIS A 7 38.99 23.10 15.55
C HIS A 7 37.94 23.90 14.76
N GLU A 8 37.74 25.19 15.06
CA GLU A 8 36.76 26.04 14.35
C GLU A 8 37.21 26.43 12.93
N HIS A 9 38.52 26.42 12.65
CA HIS A 9 39.03 26.73 11.31
C HIS A 9 38.90 25.57 10.31
N ASP A 10 38.80 24.32 10.78
CA ASP A 10 38.65 23.15 9.92
C ASP A 10 37.21 23.02 9.38
N GLU A 11 36.18 23.26 10.21
CA GLU A 11 34.77 23.08 9.80
C GLU A 11 34.31 24.07 8.72
N HIS A 12 34.81 25.31 8.72
CA HIS A 12 34.51 26.29 7.67
C HIS A 12 35.17 25.97 6.32
N ALA A 13 36.30 25.28 6.33
CA ALA A 13 36.98 24.85 5.12
C ALA A 13 36.25 23.67 4.45
N GLU A 14 35.72 22.74 5.24
CA GLU A 14 35.00 21.56 4.74
C GLU A 14 33.64 21.94 4.10
N HIS A 15 32.87 22.85 4.73
CA HIS A 15 31.62 23.35 4.14
C HIS A 15 31.84 24.09 2.81
N GLY A 16 32.96 24.82 2.68
CA GLY A 16 33.30 25.48 1.42
C GLY A 16 33.69 24.48 0.32
N ALA A 17 34.34 23.38 0.67
CA ALA A 17 34.70 22.33 -0.28
C ALA A 17 33.47 21.60 -0.81
N ASP A 18 32.50 21.28 0.05
CA ASP A 18 31.25 20.62 -0.34
C ASP A 18 30.38 21.49 -1.25
N ASP A 19 30.27 22.80 -0.97
CA ASP A 19 29.55 23.74 -1.82
C ASP A 19 30.20 23.89 -3.20
N LEU A 20 31.53 23.85 -3.27
CA LEU A 20 32.27 23.90 -4.53
C LEU A 20 32.10 22.60 -5.33
N LEU A 21 32.11 21.45 -4.67
CA LEU A 21 31.84 20.15 -5.29
C LEU A 21 30.42 20.10 -5.86
N MET A 22 29.41 20.50 -5.07
CA MET A 22 28.02 20.54 -5.51
C MET A 22 27.82 21.50 -6.68
N ARG A 23 28.45 22.68 -6.65
CA ARG A 23 28.37 23.67 -7.73
C ARG A 23 29.13 23.23 -8.99
N SER A 24 30.16 22.40 -8.86
CA SER A 24 30.90 21.82 -10.00
C SER A 24 30.14 20.67 -10.68
N ALA A 25 29.27 19.97 -9.94
CA ALA A 25 28.41 18.92 -10.45
C ALA A 25 27.13 19.45 -11.12
N ASP A 26 26.83 20.75 -10.99
CA ASP A 26 25.68 21.38 -11.64
C ASP A 26 25.97 21.62 -13.14
N PRO A 27 25.33 20.88 -14.07
CA PRO A 27 25.53 21.07 -15.50
C PRO A 27 25.06 22.46 -15.99
N ALA A 28 24.18 23.13 -15.23
CA ALA A 28 23.69 24.46 -15.57
C ALA A 28 24.75 25.55 -15.39
N SER A 29 25.81 25.29 -14.62
CA SER A 29 26.94 26.22 -14.41
C SER A 29 27.66 26.61 -15.71
N SER A 30 27.58 25.76 -16.73
CA SER A 30 28.21 25.97 -18.05
C SER A 30 27.31 26.69 -19.08
N LEU A 31 26.06 26.96 -18.73
CA LEU A 31 25.07 27.52 -19.65
C LEU A 31 25.06 29.05 -19.59
N ALA A 32 24.80 29.67 -20.75
CA ALA A 32 24.58 31.11 -20.80
C ALA A 32 23.28 31.47 -20.03
N PRO A 33 23.26 32.58 -19.27
CA PRO A 33 22.05 33.05 -18.61
C PRO A 33 20.91 33.28 -19.60
N LEU A 34 19.68 32.92 -19.20
CA LEU A 34 18.51 33.17 -20.05
C LEU A 34 18.22 34.68 -20.18
N PRO A 35 17.76 35.14 -21.35
CA PRO A 35 17.23 36.49 -21.50
C PRO A 35 16.04 36.73 -20.59
N ALA A 36 15.96 37.92 -19.98
CA ALA A 36 14.93 38.25 -18.99
C ALA A 36 13.49 38.04 -19.47
N ARG A 37 13.21 38.28 -20.77
CA ARG A 37 11.87 38.02 -21.33
C ARG A 37 11.54 36.53 -21.39
N GLN A 38 12.50 35.70 -21.78
CA GLN A 38 12.31 34.26 -21.86
C GLN A 38 12.11 33.64 -20.47
N LEU A 39 12.78 34.20 -19.46
CA LEU A 39 12.56 33.85 -18.05
C LEU A 39 11.13 34.18 -17.59
N ALA A 40 10.63 35.37 -17.94
CA ALA A 40 9.27 35.79 -17.63
C ALA A 40 8.23 34.89 -18.30
N ASP A 41 8.40 34.60 -19.60
CA ASP A 41 7.51 33.73 -20.37
C ASP A 41 7.46 32.30 -19.79
N LEU A 42 8.61 31.74 -19.39
CA LEU A 42 8.69 30.41 -18.77
C LEU A 42 8.02 30.37 -17.39
N THR A 43 8.19 31.43 -16.61
CA THR A 43 7.57 31.56 -15.29
C THR A 43 6.06 31.63 -15.42
N GLU A 44 5.55 32.48 -16.31
CA GLU A 44 4.12 32.60 -16.59
C GLU A 44 3.53 31.30 -17.15
N THR A 45 4.27 30.63 -18.05
CA THR A 45 3.87 29.32 -18.59
C THR A 45 3.73 28.29 -17.46
N THR A 46 4.66 28.25 -16.51
CA THR A 46 4.60 27.31 -15.38
C THR A 46 3.39 27.57 -14.50
N MET A 47 3.10 28.85 -14.21
CA MET A 47 1.94 29.24 -13.38
C MET A 47 0.60 29.01 -14.10
N SER A 48 0.58 29.13 -15.42
CA SER A 48 -0.64 28.98 -16.22
C SER A 48 -0.88 27.55 -16.71
N THR A 49 0.13 26.68 -16.62
CA THR A 49 0.03 25.28 -17.04
C THR A 49 -0.53 24.45 -15.89
N ALA A 50 -1.83 24.14 -15.95
CA ALA A 50 -2.39 23.08 -15.13
C ALA A 50 -1.66 21.75 -15.43
N PRO A 51 -1.33 20.93 -14.41
CA PRO A 51 -0.75 19.61 -14.63
C PRO A 51 -1.64 18.82 -15.59
N ARG A 52 -1.14 18.55 -16.79
CA ARG A 52 -1.76 17.57 -17.66
C ARG A 52 -1.38 16.21 -17.11
N THR A 53 -2.32 15.57 -16.41
CA THR A 53 -2.24 14.13 -16.18
C THR A 53 -2.01 13.48 -17.54
N PRO A 54 -0.87 12.81 -17.78
CA PRO A 54 -0.71 12.07 -19.02
C PRO A 54 -1.81 11.01 -19.03
N ALA A 55 -2.73 11.11 -19.97
CA ALA A 55 -3.61 10.00 -20.28
C ALA A 55 -2.69 8.83 -20.62
N ARG A 56 -2.67 7.82 -19.75
CA ARG A 56 -1.95 6.58 -19.97
C ARG A 56 -2.40 6.07 -21.33
N THR A 57 -1.53 6.23 -22.32
CA THR A 57 -1.76 5.74 -23.67
C THR A 57 -1.71 4.22 -23.52
N ALA A 58 -2.88 3.59 -23.50
CA ALA A 58 -2.96 2.15 -23.69
C ALA A 58 -2.19 1.82 -24.98
N PRO A 59 -1.39 0.74 -25.04
CA PRO A 59 -0.73 0.33 -26.28
C PRO A 59 -1.80 -0.13 -27.26
N GLY A 60 -2.32 0.82 -28.03
CA GLY A 60 -3.12 0.60 -29.21
C GLY A 60 -2.21 0.04 -30.29
N ARG A 61 -2.38 -1.26 -30.56
CA ARG A 61 -1.88 -2.02 -31.71
C ARG A 61 -1.57 -1.14 -32.92
N SER A 62 -0.36 -1.32 -33.46
CA SER A 62 0.15 -0.87 -34.76
C SER A 62 -0.90 -0.29 -35.71
N ALA A 63 -0.88 1.04 -35.87
CA ALA A 63 -1.55 1.71 -36.98
C ALA A 63 -0.78 1.42 -38.28
N ALA A 64 -1.27 0.44 -39.03
CA ALA A 64 -0.92 0.25 -40.43
C ALA A 64 -1.40 1.45 -41.27
N ALA A 65 -0.64 1.73 -42.33
CA ALA A 65 -0.78 2.83 -43.29
C ALA A 65 -2.21 3.05 -43.86
N PRO A 66 -2.54 4.26 -44.36
CA PRO A 66 -3.88 4.56 -44.85
C PRO A 66 -4.13 3.93 -46.22
N ALA A 67 -4.86 2.83 -46.25
CA ALA A 67 -5.35 2.22 -47.49
C ALA A 67 -6.68 2.85 -47.93
N ARG A 68 -6.73 3.19 -49.22
CA ARG A 68 -7.78 3.95 -49.89
C ARG A 68 -9.16 3.30 -49.79
N ARG A 69 -10.14 4.16 -49.55
CA ARG A 69 -11.60 3.98 -49.60
C ARG A 69 -12.06 3.27 -50.89
N ARG A 70 -12.56 2.04 -50.77
CA ARG A 70 -13.56 1.47 -51.70
C ARG A 70 -14.64 0.77 -50.91
N SER A 71 -15.83 1.35 -50.97
CA SER A 71 -17.08 0.80 -50.50
C SER A 71 -17.46 -0.47 -51.25
N ARG A 72 -17.96 -1.49 -50.55
CA ARG A 72 -19.17 -2.21 -50.95
C ARG A 72 -19.74 -2.96 -49.75
N ARG A 73 -21.05 -2.83 -49.65
CA ARG A 73 -21.98 -3.37 -48.66
C ARG A 73 -21.91 -4.90 -48.62
N LEU A 74 -22.35 -5.51 -47.51
CA LEU A 74 -23.14 -6.76 -47.34
C LEU A 74 -23.17 -7.06 -45.82
N LEU A 75 -24.28 -6.77 -45.13
CA LEU A 75 -25.34 -7.69 -44.66
C LEU A 75 -25.05 -8.42 -43.32
N ALA A 76 -25.84 -8.04 -42.32
CA ALA A 76 -26.59 -8.84 -41.34
C ALA A 76 -25.91 -10.00 -40.56
N GLY A 77 -26.09 -9.97 -39.23
CA GLY A 77 -25.96 -11.15 -38.36
C GLY A 77 -26.18 -10.80 -36.89
N ALA A 78 -27.30 -11.28 -36.33
CA ALA A 78 -27.73 -11.07 -34.95
C ALA A 78 -27.15 -12.09 -33.97
N ALA A 79 -27.07 -11.72 -32.68
CA ALA A 79 -27.12 -12.53 -31.44
C ALA A 79 -26.27 -11.80 -30.37
N GLY A 80 -26.81 -11.32 -29.25
CA GLY A 80 -27.41 -12.14 -28.20
C GLY A 80 -26.31 -12.57 -27.23
N GLY A 81 -25.93 -11.70 -26.29
CA GLY A 81 -24.87 -11.96 -25.30
C GLY A 81 -25.41 -11.75 -23.89
N VAL A 82 -25.60 -12.86 -23.19
CA VAL A 82 -26.12 -12.99 -21.81
C VAL A 82 -25.22 -12.25 -20.82
N LEU A 83 -25.82 -11.41 -19.97
CA LEU A 83 -25.18 -10.93 -18.74
C LEU A 83 -25.10 -12.10 -17.76
N VAL A 84 -23.93 -12.71 -17.63
CA VAL A 84 -23.64 -13.64 -16.54
C VAL A 84 -23.23 -12.80 -15.33
N ALA A 85 -24.21 -12.49 -14.47
CA ALA A 85 -23.92 -12.08 -13.10
C ALA A 85 -23.37 -13.32 -12.37
N ALA A 86 -22.06 -13.37 -12.17
CA ALA A 86 -21.42 -14.40 -11.37
C ALA A 86 -21.71 -14.13 -9.88
N ALA A 87 -22.88 -14.58 -9.42
CA ALA A 87 -23.10 -14.81 -8.00
C ALA A 87 -22.38 -16.12 -7.65
N VAL A 88 -21.15 -16.01 -7.17
CA VAL A 88 -20.44 -17.15 -6.58
C VAL A 88 -21.07 -17.40 -5.22
N VAL A 89 -22.05 -18.29 -5.18
CA VAL A 89 -22.49 -18.94 -3.94
C VAL A 89 -21.39 -19.94 -3.60
N GLY A 90 -20.45 -19.53 -2.74
CA GLY A 90 -19.48 -20.42 -2.14
C GLY A 90 -20.22 -21.42 -1.26
N VAL A 91 -20.28 -22.68 -1.70
CA VAL A 91 -20.70 -23.79 -0.85
C VAL A 91 -19.50 -24.13 0.04
N LEU A 92 -19.60 -23.75 1.31
CA LEU A 92 -18.62 -24.10 2.34
C LEU A 92 -18.82 -25.58 2.71
N VAL A 93 -17.92 -26.45 2.24
CA VAL A 93 -17.86 -27.83 2.69
C VAL A 93 -16.96 -27.89 3.93
N ALA A 94 -17.57 -27.74 5.10
CA ALA A 94 -16.91 -27.95 6.38
C ALA A 94 -16.68 -29.45 6.62
N THR A 95 -15.47 -29.95 6.36
CA THR A 95 -15.05 -31.27 6.86
C THR A 95 -14.10 -31.10 8.04
N GLY A 96 -14.68 -30.90 9.22
CA GLY A 96 -14.01 -31.02 10.51
C GLY A 96 -15.06 -31.15 11.62
N PRO A 97 -15.01 -32.17 12.49
CA PRO A 97 -15.96 -32.30 13.58
C PRO A 97 -15.56 -31.32 14.70
N GLY A 98 -16.17 -30.13 14.69
CA GLY A 98 -16.07 -29.13 15.74
C GLY A 98 -17.32 -28.24 15.73
N ALA A 99 -18.01 -28.19 16.86
CA ALA A 99 -19.33 -27.61 17.02
C ALA A 99 -19.37 -26.08 16.79
N GLY A 100 -20.39 -25.60 16.05
CA GLY A 100 -21.13 -24.34 16.23
C GLY A 100 -20.41 -23.06 16.71
N GLY A 101 -19.12 -22.90 16.46
CA GLY A 101 -18.33 -21.75 16.91
C GLY A 101 -18.75 -20.47 16.19
N ARG A 102 -18.62 -19.33 16.87
CA ARG A 102 -18.91 -18.02 16.28
C ARG A 102 -17.75 -17.63 15.37
N VAL A 103 -18.05 -17.43 14.09
CA VAL A 103 -17.10 -16.91 13.10
C VAL A 103 -17.37 -15.42 12.91
N THR A 104 -16.32 -14.61 13.04
CA THR A 104 -16.38 -13.17 12.76
C THR A 104 -15.63 -12.88 11.47
N THR A 105 -16.24 -12.13 10.55
CA THR A 105 -15.57 -11.70 9.32
C THR A 105 -15.08 -10.27 9.47
N LEU A 106 -13.80 -10.05 9.17
CA LEU A 106 -13.19 -8.72 9.09
C LEU A 106 -13.02 -8.31 7.63
N THR A 107 -12.81 -7.02 7.42
CA THR A 107 -12.55 -6.43 6.11
C THR A 107 -11.13 -5.88 6.04
N ALA A 108 -10.61 -5.77 4.83
CA ALA A 108 -9.31 -5.15 4.60
C ALA A 108 -9.44 -3.62 4.60
N PRO A 109 -8.40 -2.91 5.09
CA PRO A 109 -8.33 -1.47 4.93
C PRO A 109 -8.23 -1.11 3.44
N PRO A 110 -8.69 0.08 3.03
CA PRO A 110 -8.51 0.55 1.66
C PRO A 110 -7.01 0.73 1.38
N ALA A 111 -6.48 0.01 0.39
CA ALA A 111 -5.09 0.13 -0.01
C ALA A 111 -4.85 1.41 -0.84
N GLY A 112 -3.74 2.10 -0.55
CA GLY A 112 -3.26 3.23 -1.33
C GLY A 112 -4.00 4.56 -1.12
N GLY A 113 -3.38 5.65 -1.60
CA GLY A 113 -3.92 7.01 -1.53
C GLY A 113 -2.92 8.03 -1.00
N PRO A 114 -3.23 9.34 -1.03
CA PRO A 114 -2.32 10.42 -0.63
C PRO A 114 -1.88 10.38 0.84
N GLY A 115 -2.50 9.54 1.67
CA GLY A 115 -2.18 9.33 3.08
C GLY A 115 -1.85 7.87 3.43
N ALA A 116 -1.48 7.04 2.45
CA ALA A 116 -1.20 5.62 2.68
C ALA A 116 0.10 5.34 3.43
N MET A 117 0.94 6.36 3.69
CA MET A 117 2.19 6.20 4.42
C MET A 117 1.93 5.78 5.87
N CYS A 118 2.47 4.63 6.26
CA CYS A 118 2.32 4.15 7.63
C CYS A 118 3.25 4.91 8.59
N ALA A 119 2.72 5.33 9.72
CA ALA A 119 3.55 5.72 10.87
C ALA A 119 4.08 4.46 11.58
N VAL A 120 5.14 4.62 12.38
CA VAL A 120 5.64 3.54 13.22
C VAL A 120 4.56 3.13 14.23
N PRO A 121 4.23 1.83 14.35
CA PRO A 121 3.31 1.32 15.35
C PRO A 121 3.71 1.71 16.78
N THR A 122 2.74 2.13 17.58
CA THR A 122 2.92 2.37 19.03
C THR A 122 1.80 1.70 19.82
N ALA A 123 2.05 1.42 21.09
CA ALA A 123 1.08 0.78 21.97
C ALA A 123 -0.16 1.66 22.17
N GLU A 124 0.01 2.98 22.21
CA GLU A 124 -1.10 3.93 22.37
C GLU A 124 -2.05 3.90 21.17
N VAL A 125 -1.51 3.76 19.95
CA VAL A 125 -2.33 3.60 18.74
C VAL A 125 -3.01 2.24 18.76
N LEU A 126 -2.29 1.17 19.09
CA LEU A 126 -2.82 -0.18 19.16
C LEU A 126 -3.98 -0.30 20.16
N ALA A 127 -3.88 0.34 21.33
CA ALA A 127 -4.90 0.37 22.37
C ALA A 127 -6.23 1.00 21.93
N THR A 128 -6.25 1.73 20.81
CA THR A 128 -7.51 2.26 20.22
C THR A 128 -8.31 1.20 19.47
N SER A 129 -7.75 0.01 19.27
CA SER A 129 -8.40 -1.08 18.53
C SER A 129 -9.63 -1.60 19.28
N THR A 130 -10.73 -1.81 18.56
CA THR A 130 -11.96 -2.37 19.15
C THR A 130 -11.89 -3.89 19.34
N THR A 131 -10.95 -4.54 18.67
CA THR A 131 -10.73 -5.99 18.75
C THR A 131 -9.23 -6.26 18.59
N ALA A 132 -8.67 -7.09 19.46
CA ALA A 132 -7.27 -7.49 19.42
C ALA A 132 -7.12 -8.91 19.96
N PHE A 133 -6.46 -9.79 19.21
CA PHE A 133 -6.31 -11.19 19.59
C PHE A 133 -5.04 -11.82 19.00
N ARG A 134 -4.56 -12.88 19.65
CA ARG A 134 -3.63 -13.85 19.08
C ARG A 134 -4.43 -14.98 18.44
N GLY A 135 -4.02 -15.43 17.27
CA GLY A 135 -4.66 -16.55 16.59
C GLY A 135 -3.72 -17.34 15.69
N THR A 136 -4.11 -18.57 15.40
CA THR A 136 -3.40 -19.47 14.49
C THR A 136 -4.15 -19.55 13.17
N VAL A 137 -3.47 -19.34 12.05
CA VAL A 137 -4.05 -19.48 10.72
C VAL A 137 -4.30 -20.96 10.44
N VAL A 138 -5.55 -21.38 10.32
CA VAL A 138 -5.94 -22.78 10.11
C VAL A 138 -6.28 -23.10 8.65
N ALA A 139 -6.55 -22.07 7.83
CA ALA A 139 -6.78 -22.20 6.41
C ALA A 139 -6.47 -20.88 5.68
N VAL A 140 -6.01 -20.99 4.43
CA VAL A 140 -5.93 -19.88 3.48
C VAL A 140 -6.51 -20.35 2.16
N ASP A 141 -7.68 -19.86 1.81
CA ASP A 141 -8.38 -20.25 0.58
C ASP A 141 -9.28 -19.12 0.06
N GLY A 142 -9.49 -19.08 -1.26
CA GLY A 142 -10.42 -18.14 -1.88
C GLY A 142 -10.12 -16.64 -1.66
N GLY A 143 -8.89 -16.28 -1.28
CA GLY A 143 -8.54 -14.89 -0.93
C GLY A 143 -8.89 -14.51 0.52
N THR A 144 -9.11 -15.49 1.39
CA THR A 144 -9.42 -15.32 2.80
C THR A 144 -8.51 -16.21 3.64
N ALA A 145 -8.02 -15.70 4.76
CA ALA A 145 -7.38 -16.47 5.81
C ALA A 145 -8.36 -16.69 6.95
N THR A 146 -8.50 -17.92 7.42
CA THR A 146 -9.27 -18.25 8.62
C THR A 146 -8.30 -18.46 9.77
N LEU A 147 -8.47 -17.67 10.83
CA LEU A 147 -7.70 -17.76 12.06
C LEU A 147 -8.57 -18.33 13.16
N ARG A 148 -8.08 -19.35 13.86
CA ARG A 148 -8.65 -19.78 15.14
C ARG A 148 -8.12 -18.85 16.22
N VAL A 149 -8.99 -18.32 17.06
CA VAL A 149 -8.60 -17.43 18.17
C VAL A 149 -7.95 -18.26 19.27
N ASP A 150 -6.79 -17.82 19.74
CA ASP A 150 -5.99 -18.43 20.80
C ASP A 150 -6.15 -17.65 22.11
N ASP A 151 -5.83 -16.36 22.09
CA ASP A 151 -5.90 -15.45 23.23
C ASP A 151 -6.56 -14.13 22.81
N VAL A 152 -7.38 -13.53 23.68
CA VAL A 152 -8.05 -12.26 23.40
C VAL A 152 -7.46 -11.17 24.29
N PHE A 153 -6.99 -10.08 23.68
CA PHE A 153 -6.53 -8.89 24.37
C PHE A 153 -7.64 -7.85 24.50
N ALA A 154 -8.48 -7.70 23.47
CA ALA A 154 -9.60 -6.77 23.47
C ALA A 154 -10.78 -7.25 22.61
N GLY A 155 -11.99 -6.88 23.03
CA GLY A 155 -13.23 -7.19 22.32
C GLY A 155 -13.71 -8.62 22.50
N ASP A 156 -14.54 -9.08 21.56
CA ASP A 156 -15.09 -10.44 21.52
C ASP A 156 -15.06 -10.96 20.06
N PRO A 157 -13.89 -11.42 19.58
CA PRO A 157 -13.72 -11.87 18.19
C PRO A 157 -14.46 -13.18 17.88
N GLY A 158 -14.96 -13.90 18.89
CA GLY A 158 -15.48 -15.26 18.73
C GLY A 158 -14.39 -16.33 18.68
N ASP A 159 -14.73 -17.50 18.15
CA ASP A 159 -13.85 -18.68 18.15
C ASP A 159 -12.93 -18.72 16.92
N ALA A 160 -13.40 -18.14 15.82
CA ALA A 160 -12.65 -18.03 14.57
C ALA A 160 -12.91 -16.68 13.90
N VAL A 161 -11.91 -16.19 13.18
CA VAL A 161 -11.96 -14.93 12.45
C VAL A 161 -11.53 -15.15 11.00
N GLU A 162 -12.34 -14.69 10.07
CA GLU A 162 -12.02 -14.65 8.65
C GLU A 162 -11.49 -13.26 8.28
N VAL A 163 -10.33 -13.22 7.64
CA VAL A 163 -9.65 -11.98 7.25
C VAL A 163 -9.28 -12.05 5.77
N PRO A 164 -9.46 -10.98 4.97
CA PRO A 164 -9.01 -10.97 3.59
C PRO A 164 -7.50 -11.20 3.50
N GLN A 165 -7.09 -12.08 2.60
CA GLN A 165 -5.71 -12.39 2.33
C GLN A 165 -5.08 -11.28 1.47
N GLY A 166 -3.94 -10.76 1.91
CA GLY A 166 -3.15 -9.81 1.14
C GLY A 166 -2.51 -10.42 -0.10
N ASP A 167 -2.12 -9.55 -1.03
CA ASP A 167 -1.32 -9.92 -2.19
C ASP A 167 0.17 -9.75 -1.85
N PRO A 168 1.01 -10.81 -1.90
CA PRO A 168 2.45 -10.69 -1.62
C PRO A 168 3.19 -9.79 -2.61
N ASP A 169 2.64 -9.55 -3.80
CA ASP A 169 3.22 -8.65 -4.79
C ASP A 169 2.83 -7.18 -4.55
N ASP A 170 1.89 -6.91 -3.64
CA ASP A 170 1.49 -5.56 -3.28
C ASP A 170 2.44 -4.95 -2.24
N GLN A 171 3.13 -3.89 -2.64
CA GLN A 171 4.12 -3.17 -1.81
C GLN A 171 3.54 -1.86 -1.27
N VAL A 172 2.22 -1.76 -1.19
CA VAL A 172 1.52 -0.57 -0.72
C VAL A 172 1.44 -0.59 0.80
N ASP A 173 1.94 0.47 1.41
CA ASP A 173 1.75 0.73 2.83
C ASP A 173 0.25 0.68 3.19
N GLY A 174 -0.04 -0.05 4.26
CA GLY A 174 -1.41 -0.23 4.75
C GLY A 174 -2.23 -1.26 3.98
N ALA A 175 -1.66 -1.99 3.02
CA ALA A 175 -2.32 -3.13 2.37
C ALA A 175 -2.70 -4.23 3.36
N ALA A 176 -3.56 -5.15 2.92
CA ALA A 176 -3.98 -6.30 3.72
C ALA A 176 -2.76 -7.19 4.07
N PRO A 177 -2.68 -7.74 5.29
CA PRO A 177 -1.59 -8.64 5.67
C PRO A 177 -1.60 -9.94 4.86
N VAL A 178 -0.41 -10.48 4.59
CA VAL A 178 -0.24 -11.77 3.92
C VAL A 178 -0.06 -12.87 4.96
N PHE A 179 -1.13 -13.59 5.25
CA PHE A 179 -1.17 -14.67 6.24
C PHE A 179 -0.51 -15.94 5.71
N THR A 180 0.19 -16.66 6.59
CA THR A 180 0.77 -17.98 6.30
C THR A 180 0.04 -19.05 7.10
N GLU A 181 -0.48 -20.07 6.40
CA GLU A 181 -1.18 -21.21 7.03
C GLU A 181 -0.28 -21.92 8.05
N GLY A 182 -0.87 -22.28 9.20
CA GLY A 182 -0.18 -22.85 10.36
C GLY A 182 0.60 -21.84 11.21
N GLY A 183 0.72 -20.57 10.76
CA GLY A 183 1.41 -19.52 11.51
C GLY A 183 0.60 -18.96 12.67
N ALA A 184 1.29 -18.52 13.73
CA ALA A 184 0.71 -17.72 14.81
C ALA A 184 0.82 -16.23 14.48
N TRP A 185 -0.27 -15.50 14.70
CA TRP A 185 -0.45 -14.10 14.32
C TRP A 185 -1.08 -13.29 15.45
N LEU A 186 -0.68 -12.03 15.53
CA LEU A 186 -1.33 -11.01 16.33
C LEU A 186 -2.16 -10.15 15.39
N VAL A 187 -3.46 -10.00 15.69
CA VAL A 187 -4.42 -9.30 14.85
C VAL A 187 -5.12 -8.22 15.64
N ALA A 188 -5.11 -7.00 15.10
CA ALA A 188 -5.85 -5.86 15.62
C ALA A 188 -6.85 -5.39 14.57
N ALA A 189 -8.01 -4.95 15.03
CA ALA A 189 -9.06 -4.43 14.17
C ALA A 189 -9.86 -3.32 14.86
N SER A 190 -10.28 -2.36 14.04
CA SER A 190 -11.13 -1.24 14.43
C SER A 190 -12.36 -1.21 13.55
N ALA A 191 -13.54 -1.22 14.17
CA ALA A 191 -14.83 -1.17 13.46
C ALA A 191 -14.98 -2.25 12.35
N GLY A 192 -14.46 -3.46 12.60
CA GLY A 192 -14.54 -4.58 11.65
C GLY A 192 -13.53 -4.51 10.50
N VAL A 193 -12.59 -3.56 10.54
CA VAL A 193 -11.50 -3.42 9.57
C VAL A 193 -10.19 -3.84 10.23
N VAL A 194 -9.43 -4.73 9.61
CA VAL A 194 -8.10 -5.12 10.10
C VAL A 194 -7.16 -3.91 10.05
N SER A 195 -6.48 -3.68 11.16
CA SER A 195 -5.43 -2.69 11.27
C SER A 195 -4.17 -3.21 10.60
N SER A 196 -3.80 -2.61 9.48
CA SER A 196 -2.56 -2.85 8.76
C SER A 196 -1.41 -2.00 9.34
N CYS A 197 -0.39 -1.67 8.55
CA CYS A 197 0.75 -0.85 8.99
C CYS A 197 1.57 -1.45 10.13
N GLY A 198 1.65 -2.78 10.25
CA GLY A 198 2.44 -3.46 11.28
C GLY A 198 1.74 -3.62 12.64
N LEU A 199 0.47 -3.21 12.77
CA LEU A 199 -0.37 -3.51 13.94
C LEU A 199 -0.94 -4.94 13.91
N THR A 200 -0.97 -5.54 12.73
CA THR A 200 -1.27 -6.96 12.51
C THR A 200 -0.06 -7.61 11.83
N GLY A 201 0.37 -8.76 12.35
CA GLY A 201 1.60 -9.42 11.89
C GLY A 201 1.81 -10.80 12.52
N PRO A 202 2.85 -11.53 12.10
CA PRO A 202 3.28 -12.73 12.79
C PRO A 202 3.54 -12.46 14.27
N ASP A 203 3.30 -13.46 15.12
CA ASP A 203 3.55 -13.42 16.57
C ASP A 203 5.07 -13.38 16.87
N SER A 204 5.64 -12.21 16.61
CA SER A 204 7.05 -11.88 16.85
C SER A 204 7.22 -11.27 18.24
N PRO A 205 8.39 -11.42 18.88
CA PRO A 205 8.64 -10.84 20.19
C PRO A 205 8.38 -9.33 20.25
N GLU A 206 8.71 -8.60 19.18
CA GLU A 206 8.56 -7.14 19.10
C GLU A 206 7.09 -6.73 19.07
N LEU A 207 6.27 -7.42 18.24
CA LEU A 207 4.84 -7.13 18.16
C LEU A 207 4.10 -7.61 19.41
N ALA A 208 4.47 -8.76 19.97
CA ALA A 208 3.90 -9.27 21.21
C ALA A 208 4.12 -8.29 22.37
N ALA A 209 5.33 -7.72 22.50
CA ALA A 209 5.62 -6.70 23.50
C ALA A 209 4.76 -5.43 23.31
N LEU A 210 4.42 -5.07 22.07
CA LEU A 210 3.52 -3.95 21.78
C LEU A 210 2.09 -4.24 22.26
N TYR A 211 1.60 -5.45 22.03
CA TYR A 211 0.29 -5.90 22.51
C TYR A 211 0.23 -5.95 24.04
N ASP A 212 1.25 -6.51 24.68
CA ASP A 212 1.37 -6.57 26.15
C ASP A 212 1.47 -5.19 26.80
N GLN A 213 2.00 -4.19 26.07
CA GLN A 213 2.03 -2.80 26.55
C GLN A 213 0.67 -2.10 26.36
N ALA A 214 -0.10 -2.49 25.34
CA ALA A 214 -1.35 -1.86 24.98
C ALA A 214 -2.56 -2.37 25.81
N PHE A 215 -2.51 -3.61 26.30
CA PHE A 215 -3.64 -4.31 26.96
C PHE A 215 -3.21 -5.01 28.26
#